data_AF-A0A928NPT2-F1
#
_entry.id   AF-A0A928NPT2-F1
#
_cell.length_a   1.000
_cell.length_b   1.000
_cell.length_c   1.000
_cell.angle_alpha   90.00
_cell.angle_beta   90.00
_cell.angle_gamma   90.00
#
_symmetry.space_group_name_H-M   'P 1'
#
loop_
_entity.id
_entity.type
_entity.pdbx_description
1 polymer ?
#
loop_
_entity_poly.entity_id
_entity_poly.type
_entity_poly.pdbx_seq_one_letter_code
_entity_poly.pdbx_strand_id
1 'polypeptide(L)'
;MAKNTVQSIEPNIADLVNGWLKSYKVDYKLEQESLNTEIDQALNDYFSKNGGKGGNRPDAKLILKANDGKDYPILIEYKGYKDKLVKLDDEGNVANKTSKNQPDFANINSYAVNGAVHYANAVLHYTSYTDVIAIGVTGHKAADGKIIHQIGVYYVSKSNFGVGQKVADYTDLSFLKKEHFSAYIEKVKQ
;
A
#
# COMPACT_ATOMS: atom_id res chain seq x y z
N MET A 1 35.90 -9.53 4.06
CA MET A 1 34.86 -10.05 3.13
C MET A 1 33.95 -8.89 2.77
N ALA A 2 33.88 -8.50 1.50
CA ALA A 2 32.95 -7.46 1.07
C ALA A 2 31.52 -7.96 1.36
N LYS A 3 30.71 -7.17 2.07
CA LYS A 3 29.27 -7.44 2.18
C LYS A 3 28.71 -7.41 0.75
N ASN A 4 28.32 -8.56 0.21
CA ASN A 4 27.48 -8.61 -0.97
C ASN A 4 26.16 -7.94 -0.62
N THR A 5 26.05 -6.64 -0.87
CA THR A 5 24.79 -5.92 -0.80
C THR A 5 23.93 -6.44 -1.92
N VAL A 6 22.88 -7.21 -1.59
CA VAL A 6 21.84 -7.58 -2.55
C VAL A 6 21.32 -6.28 -3.17
N GLN A 7 21.25 -6.21 -4.49
CA GLN A 7 20.75 -5.02 -5.17
C GLN A 7 19.23 -4.98 -5.09
N SER A 8 18.67 -3.84 -4.69
CA SER A 8 17.22 -3.59 -4.76
C SER A 8 16.71 -3.78 -6.19
N ILE A 9 15.56 -4.45 -6.34
CA ILE A 9 14.85 -4.60 -7.62
C ILE A 9 13.57 -3.77 -7.68
N GLU A 10 13.45 -2.72 -6.86
CA GLU A 10 12.23 -1.90 -6.73
C GLU A 10 11.71 -1.36 -8.08
N PRO A 11 12.57 -0.87 -9.00
CA PRO A 11 12.10 -0.46 -10.33
C PRO A 11 11.44 -1.59 -11.12
N ASN A 12 11.90 -2.83 -10.96
CA ASN A 12 11.29 -4.00 -11.62
C ASN A 12 9.94 -4.37 -10.98
N ILE A 13 9.78 -4.18 -9.67
CA ILE A 13 8.50 -4.37 -8.99
C ILE A 13 7.50 -3.29 -9.43
N ALA A 14 7.93 -2.03 -9.50
CA ALA A 14 7.11 -0.94 -9.99
C ALA A 14 6.64 -1.19 -11.43
N ASP A 15 7.55 -1.57 -12.33
CA ASP A 15 7.22 -1.90 -13.72
C ASP A 15 6.21 -3.06 -13.82
N LEU A 16 6.43 -4.15 -13.08
CA LEU A 16 5.53 -5.31 -13.03
C LEU A 16 4.12 -4.92 -12.58
N VAL A 17 4.00 -4.23 -11.45
CA VAL A 17 2.70 -3.90 -10.85
C VAL A 17 1.99 -2.84 -11.67
N ASN A 18 2.68 -1.80 -12.12
CA ASN A 18 2.09 -0.79 -13.00
C ASN A 18 1.67 -1.39 -14.35
N GLY A 19 2.42 -2.39 -14.84
CA GLY A 19 2.03 -3.19 -16.01
C GLY A 19 0.69 -3.91 -15.81
N TRP A 20 0.45 -4.49 -14.64
CA TRP A 20 -0.86 -5.06 -14.30
C TRP A 20 -1.96 -4.00 -14.30
N LEU A 21 -1.78 -2.89 -13.58
CA LEU A 21 -2.77 -1.81 -13.49
C LEU A 21 -3.12 -1.28 -14.89
N LYS A 22 -2.12 -1.06 -15.74
CA LYS A 22 -2.29 -0.66 -17.14
C LYS A 22 -3.08 -1.71 -17.94
N SER A 23 -2.76 -3.00 -17.79
CA SER A 23 -3.49 -4.08 -18.47
C SER A 23 -4.94 -4.20 -18.02
N TYR A 24 -5.24 -3.86 -16.76
CA TYR A 24 -6.57 -3.85 -16.18
C TYR A 24 -7.39 -2.61 -16.55
N LYS A 25 -6.75 -1.62 -17.20
CA LYS A 25 -7.37 -0.36 -17.64
C LYS A 25 -8.01 0.42 -16.49
N VAL A 26 -7.39 0.39 -15.31
CA VAL A 26 -7.76 1.24 -14.17
C VAL A 26 -7.05 2.58 -14.26
N ASP A 27 -7.71 3.66 -13.83
CA ASP A 27 -7.13 5.01 -13.85
C ASP A 27 -6.20 5.25 -12.65
N TYR A 28 -5.04 4.58 -12.65
CA TYR A 28 -4.02 4.77 -11.62
C TYR A 28 -3.15 5.98 -11.91
N LYS A 29 -2.68 6.61 -10.83
CA LYS A 29 -1.80 7.79 -10.81
C LYS A 29 -0.49 7.42 -10.12
N LEU A 30 0.63 7.82 -10.71
CA LEU A 30 1.95 7.63 -10.13
C LEU A 30 2.24 8.68 -9.05
N GLU A 31 3.40 8.54 -8.41
CA GLU A 31 3.87 9.33 -7.26
C GLU A 31 3.61 10.84 -7.35
N GLN A 32 3.89 11.45 -8.50
CA GLN A 32 3.78 12.90 -8.71
C GLN A 32 2.45 13.36 -9.31
N GLU A 33 1.60 12.43 -9.75
CA GLU A 33 0.32 12.75 -10.36
C GLU A 33 -0.76 13.02 -9.30
N SER A 34 -1.68 13.94 -9.57
CA SER A 34 -2.82 14.23 -8.68
C SER A 34 -3.88 13.13 -8.80
N LEU A 35 -4.43 12.69 -7.66
CA LEU A 35 -5.57 11.77 -7.64
C LEU A 35 -6.88 12.54 -7.49
N ASN A 36 -7.02 13.27 -6.40
CA ASN A 36 -8.03 14.31 -6.20
C ASN A 36 -7.56 15.26 -5.09
N THR A 37 -8.17 16.45 -5.02
CA THR A 37 -7.74 17.49 -4.07
C THR A 37 -7.81 17.05 -2.61
N GLU A 38 -8.83 16.29 -2.21
CA GLU A 38 -9.03 15.86 -0.82
C GLU A 38 -7.93 14.89 -0.36
N ILE A 39 -7.63 13.86 -1.17
CA ILE A 39 -6.58 12.87 -0.90
C ILE A 39 -5.20 13.50 -1.02
N ASP A 40 -4.96 14.31 -2.04
CA ASP A 40 -3.65 14.94 -2.24
C ASP A 40 -3.32 15.87 -1.07
N GLN A 41 -4.31 16.63 -0.56
CA GLN A 41 -4.13 17.47 0.63
C GLN A 41 -3.93 16.62 1.89
N ALA A 42 -4.72 15.55 2.08
CA ALA A 42 -4.55 14.63 3.19
C ALA A 42 -3.15 14.01 3.26
N LEU A 43 -2.62 13.58 2.12
CA LEU A 43 -1.26 13.03 2.04
C LEU A 43 -0.19 14.10 2.36
N ASN A 44 -0.38 15.33 1.90
CA ASN A 44 0.54 16.44 2.14
C ASN A 44 0.52 16.95 3.59
N ASP A 45 -0.64 16.99 4.25
CA ASP A 45 -0.75 17.53 5.61
C ASP A 45 -0.35 16.51 6.69
N TYR A 46 -0.46 15.21 6.37
CA TYR A 46 -0.06 14.16 7.29
C TYR A 46 1.45 14.11 7.50
N PHE A 47 1.88 13.57 8.64
CA PHE A 47 3.29 13.43 8.92
C PHE A 47 3.96 12.52 7.89
N SER A 48 5.17 12.88 7.49
CA SER A 48 5.95 12.14 6.50
C SER A 48 6.40 10.79 7.05
N LYS A 49 6.79 9.88 6.16
CA LYS A 49 7.41 8.60 6.54
C LYS A 49 8.70 8.74 7.36
N ASN A 50 9.27 9.94 7.44
CA ASN A 50 10.50 10.26 8.18
C ASN A 50 10.24 11.18 9.38
N GLY A 51 8.98 11.47 9.75
CA GLY A 51 8.61 12.27 10.92
C GLY A 51 8.62 13.79 10.74
N GLY A 52 8.70 14.27 9.50
CA GLY A 52 8.54 15.70 9.15
C GLY A 52 7.13 16.05 8.68
N LYS A 53 6.89 17.30 8.27
CA LYS A 53 5.67 17.71 7.56
C LYS A 53 5.81 17.44 6.07
N GLY A 54 4.76 16.95 5.41
CA GLY A 54 4.70 16.79 3.95
C GLY A 54 5.42 15.56 3.40
N GLY A 55 5.19 15.27 2.12
CA GLY A 55 6.00 14.30 1.36
C GLY A 55 5.54 12.85 1.43
N ASN A 56 4.29 12.56 1.84
CA ASN A 56 3.73 11.24 1.61
C ASN A 56 3.35 11.10 0.14
N ARG A 57 4.05 10.25 -0.59
CA ARG A 57 3.77 9.99 -1.99
C ARG A 57 3.74 8.48 -2.24
N PRO A 58 2.54 7.88 -2.32
CA PRO A 58 2.41 6.50 -2.75
C PRO A 58 3.01 6.30 -4.15
N ASP A 59 3.71 5.20 -4.38
CA ASP A 59 4.30 4.87 -5.68
C ASP A 59 3.23 4.82 -6.78
N ALA A 60 2.05 4.28 -6.43
CA ALA A 60 0.85 4.35 -7.23
C ALA A 60 -0.39 4.52 -6.35
N LYS A 61 -1.42 5.18 -6.89
CA LYS A 61 -2.69 5.42 -6.22
C LYS A 61 -3.85 5.47 -7.21
N LEU A 62 -5.03 5.04 -6.78
CA LEU A 62 -6.25 5.06 -7.59
C LEU A 62 -7.49 5.09 -6.70
N ILE A 63 -8.65 5.39 -7.31
CA ILE A 63 -9.96 5.28 -6.68
C ILE A 63 -10.80 4.34 -7.53
N LEU A 64 -11.41 3.34 -6.90
CA LEU A 64 -12.38 2.46 -7.56
C LEU A 64 -13.73 2.52 -6.84
N LYS A 65 -14.80 2.45 -7.62
CA LYS A 65 -16.19 2.42 -7.12
C LYS A 65 -16.69 0.99 -7.09
N ALA A 66 -17.24 0.55 -5.96
CA ALA A 66 -17.93 -0.73 -5.85
C ALA A 66 -19.45 -0.56 -6.04
N ASN A 67 -20.17 -1.68 -6.15
CA ASN A 67 -21.63 -1.69 -6.35
C ASN A 67 -22.41 -1.24 -5.11
N ASP A 68 -21.76 -1.08 -3.97
CA ASP A 68 -22.33 -0.43 -2.78
C ASP A 68 -22.39 1.11 -2.90
N GLY A 69 -21.96 1.65 -4.04
CA GLY A 69 -21.98 3.08 -4.35
C GLY A 69 -20.82 3.87 -3.76
N LYS A 70 -19.93 3.24 -2.98
CA LYS A 70 -18.79 3.90 -2.34
C LYS A 70 -17.56 3.92 -3.24
N ASP A 71 -16.79 5.00 -3.09
CA ASP A 71 -15.46 5.17 -3.67
C ASP A 71 -14.40 4.68 -2.67
N TYR A 72 -13.46 3.87 -3.14
CA TYR A 72 -12.39 3.25 -2.35
C TYR A 72 -11.03 3.75 -2.85
N PRO A 73 -10.35 4.59 -2.06
CA PRO A 73 -8.95 4.89 -2.28
C PRO A 73 -8.11 3.62 -2.14
N ILE A 74 -7.21 3.42 -3.08
CA ILE A 74 -6.23 2.33 -3.09
C ILE A 74 -4.85 2.95 -3.18
N LEU A 75 -4.00 2.68 -2.20
CA LEU A 75 -2.66 3.25 -2.08
C LEU A 75 -1.62 2.13 -2.10
N ILE A 76 -0.65 2.25 -2.99
CA ILE A 76 0.30 1.19 -3.30
C ILE A 76 1.73 1.67 -3.02
N GLU A 77 2.50 0.83 -2.34
CA GLU A 77 3.92 1.04 -2.07
C GLU A 77 4.75 -0.17 -2.55
N TYR A 78 5.90 0.11 -3.15
CA TYR A 78 6.85 -0.87 -3.65
C TYR A 78 8.11 -0.93 -2.78
N LYS A 79 8.69 -2.12 -2.60
CA LYS A 79 10.07 -2.30 -2.11
C LYS A 79 10.81 -3.35 -2.92
N GLY A 80 12.10 -3.15 -3.13
CA GLY A 80 12.92 -4.04 -3.96
C GLY A 80 13.63 -5.19 -3.25
N TYR A 81 13.22 -5.54 -2.02
CA TYR A 81 13.87 -6.57 -1.21
C TYR A 81 12.85 -7.57 -0.65
N LYS A 82 13.20 -8.86 -0.69
CA LYS A 82 12.34 -9.99 -0.27
C LYS A 82 11.81 -9.84 1.17
N ASP A 83 12.60 -9.31 2.09
CA ASP A 83 12.26 -9.20 3.51
C ASP A 83 11.51 -7.90 3.86
N LYS A 84 11.14 -7.08 2.87
CA LYS A 84 10.55 -5.74 3.09
C LYS A 84 9.06 -5.65 2.82
N LEU A 85 8.35 -6.78 2.81
CA LEU A 85 6.91 -6.77 2.57
C LEU A 85 6.14 -6.08 3.70
N VAL A 86 6.29 -6.58 4.92
CA VAL A 86 5.56 -6.11 6.09
C VAL A 86 6.35 -6.39 7.36
N LYS A 87 6.29 -5.47 8.32
CA LYS A 87 6.68 -5.69 9.70
C LYS A 87 5.43 -5.72 10.56
N LEU A 88 5.25 -6.83 11.28
CA LEU A 88 4.15 -7.03 12.22
C LEU A 88 4.64 -6.90 13.67
N ASP A 89 3.72 -6.54 14.56
CA ASP A 89 3.92 -6.58 16.01
C ASP A 89 3.60 -7.97 16.57
N ASP A 90 3.71 -8.11 17.89
CA ASP A 90 3.50 -9.38 18.59
C ASP A 90 2.02 -9.85 18.55
N GLU A 91 1.09 -8.95 18.22
CA GLU A 91 -0.33 -9.24 18.04
C GLU A 91 -0.67 -9.56 16.58
N GLY A 92 0.31 -9.49 15.67
CA GLY A 92 0.13 -9.73 14.25
C GLY A 92 -0.43 -8.53 13.48
N ASN A 93 -0.50 -7.34 14.08
CA ASN A 93 -0.91 -6.11 13.41
C ASN A 93 0.28 -5.45 12.70
N VAL A 94 0.00 -4.59 11.72
CA VAL A 94 1.05 -3.80 11.04
C VAL A 94 1.73 -2.86 12.05
N ALA A 95 3.01 -3.10 12.31
CA ALA A 95 3.81 -2.43 13.35
C ALA A 95 4.19 -0.99 12.98
N ASN A 96 3.21 -0.11 12.83
CA ASN A 96 3.40 1.32 12.55
C ASN A 96 3.50 2.19 13.80
N LYS A 97 3.42 1.58 14.99
CA LYS A 97 3.51 2.29 16.26
C LYS A 97 4.55 1.64 17.16
N THR A 98 5.26 2.49 17.90
CA THR A 98 6.17 2.08 18.97
C THR A 98 5.39 1.66 20.21
N SER A 99 6.07 1.07 21.20
CA SER A 99 5.50 0.75 22.51
C SER A 99 4.94 1.97 23.28
N LYS A 100 5.31 3.19 22.86
CA LYS A 100 4.77 4.46 23.39
C LYS A 100 3.59 5.01 22.56
N ASN A 101 3.02 4.20 21.66
CA ASN A 101 1.93 4.57 20.76
C ASN A 101 2.26 5.77 19.82
N GLN A 102 3.56 5.99 19.54
CA GLN A 102 4.04 6.99 18.57
C GLN A 102 4.35 6.33 17.22
N PRO A 103 4.26 7.04 16.08
CA PRO A 103 4.61 6.48 14.77
C PRO A 103 6.02 5.87 14.75
N ASP A 104 6.14 4.65 14.22
CA ASP A 104 7.42 3.99 13.98
C ASP A 104 7.88 4.27 12.55
N PHE A 105 8.56 5.40 12.36
CA PHE A 105 9.07 5.84 11.07
C PHE A 105 10.05 4.86 10.42
N ALA A 106 10.80 4.11 11.23
CA ALA A 106 11.72 3.11 10.70
C ALA A 106 10.93 2.00 9.99
N ASN A 107 9.87 1.48 10.60
CA ASN A 107 9.02 0.47 9.97
C ASN A 107 8.21 1.04 8.80
N ILE A 108 7.61 2.22 8.97
CA ILE A 108 6.81 2.90 7.95
C ILE A 108 7.62 3.15 6.67
N ASN A 109 8.89 3.52 6.79
CA ASN A 109 9.78 3.74 5.65
C ASN A 109 10.30 2.42 5.06
N SER A 110 10.64 1.45 5.91
CA SER A 110 11.39 0.26 5.50
C SER A 110 10.52 -0.82 4.83
N TYR A 111 9.21 -0.87 5.10
CA TYR A 111 8.34 -1.96 4.67
C TYR A 111 7.17 -1.46 3.81
N ALA A 112 6.87 -2.20 2.74
CA ALA A 112 5.88 -1.81 1.74
C ALA A 112 4.47 -1.64 2.34
N VAL A 113 3.96 -2.67 3.02
CA VAL A 113 2.63 -2.63 3.66
C VAL A 113 2.56 -1.54 4.72
N ASN A 114 3.60 -1.41 5.56
CA ASN A 114 3.66 -0.39 6.61
C ASN A 114 3.53 1.02 6.02
N GLY A 115 4.23 1.29 4.92
CA GLY A 115 4.12 2.54 4.18
C GLY A 115 2.72 2.77 3.58
N ALA A 116 2.13 1.75 2.95
CA ALA A 116 0.79 1.84 2.39
C ALA A 116 -0.30 2.09 3.46
N VAL A 117 -0.21 1.41 4.62
CA VAL A 117 -1.12 1.60 5.76
C VAL A 117 -0.94 2.98 6.39
N HIS A 118 0.28 3.52 6.42
CA HIS A 118 0.55 4.89 6.86
C HIS A 118 -0.17 5.91 5.96
N TYR A 119 -0.11 5.75 4.64
CA TYR A 119 -0.87 6.58 3.71
C TYR A 119 -2.38 6.43 3.86
N ALA A 120 -2.86 5.21 4.09
CA ALA A 120 -4.28 4.96 4.31
C ALA A 120 -4.78 5.72 5.55
N ASN A 121 -3.99 5.75 6.63
CA ASN A 121 -4.30 6.53 7.81
C ASN A 121 -4.33 8.04 7.55
N ALA A 122 -3.48 8.57 6.66
CA ALA A 122 -3.59 9.97 6.23
C ALA A 122 -4.96 10.26 5.61
N VAL A 123 -5.41 9.38 4.70
CA VAL A 123 -6.72 9.48 4.06
C VAL A 123 -7.83 9.37 5.10
N LEU A 124 -7.81 8.40 6.00
CA LEU A 124 -8.86 8.24 7.01
C LEU A 124 -8.97 9.45 7.96
N HIS A 125 -7.86 10.08 8.33
CA HIS A 125 -7.86 11.20 9.28
C HIS A 125 -8.28 12.53 8.66
N TYR A 126 -7.92 12.79 7.40
CA TYR A 126 -8.07 14.10 6.78
C TYR A 126 -9.13 14.16 5.68
N THR A 127 -9.86 13.06 5.45
CA THR A 127 -10.90 12.98 4.42
C THR A 127 -12.20 12.35 4.94
N SER A 128 -13.24 12.44 4.12
CA SER A 128 -14.53 11.77 4.30
C SER A 128 -14.49 10.27 4.03
N TYR A 129 -13.45 9.76 3.35
CA TYR A 129 -13.30 8.33 3.10
C TYR A 129 -13.22 7.55 4.42
N THR A 130 -13.92 6.41 4.46
CA THR A 130 -14.04 5.56 5.65
C THR A 130 -13.36 4.21 5.47
N ASP A 131 -13.05 3.87 4.23
CA ASP A 131 -12.63 2.56 3.76
C ASP A 131 -11.48 2.75 2.76
N VAL A 132 -10.30 2.20 3.04
CA VAL A 132 -9.10 2.34 2.18
C VAL A 132 -8.43 0.98 2.00
N ILE A 133 -7.97 0.70 0.78
CA ILE A 133 -7.16 -0.48 0.49
C ILE A 133 -5.68 -0.09 0.45
N ALA A 134 -4.88 -0.67 1.34
CA ALA A 134 -3.43 -0.50 1.38
C ALA A 134 -2.75 -1.73 0.75
N ILE A 135 -1.87 -1.51 -0.22
CA ILE A 135 -1.18 -2.59 -0.93
C ILE A 135 0.33 -2.38 -0.84
N GLY A 136 1.03 -3.34 -0.24
CA GLY A 136 2.49 -3.42 -0.32
C GLY A 136 2.91 -4.49 -1.31
N VAL A 137 3.83 -4.18 -2.22
CA VAL A 137 4.41 -5.19 -3.12
C VAL A 137 5.93 -5.18 -3.01
N THR A 138 6.51 -6.36 -2.95
CA THR A 138 7.97 -6.52 -2.95
C THR A 138 8.42 -7.64 -3.86
N GLY A 139 9.73 -7.80 -4.02
CA GLY A 139 10.26 -9.02 -4.59
C GLY A 139 11.78 -9.05 -4.64
N HIS A 140 12.28 -10.12 -5.25
CA HIS A 140 13.70 -10.35 -5.52
C HIS A 140 13.86 -11.12 -6.83
N LYS A 141 15.08 -11.11 -7.39
CA LYS A 141 15.43 -11.99 -8.50
C LYS A 141 15.91 -13.34 -7.96
N ALA A 142 15.39 -14.42 -8.52
CA ALA A 142 15.94 -15.75 -8.35
C ALA A 142 17.27 -15.89 -9.12
N ALA A 143 17.98 -17.00 -8.92
CA ALA A 143 19.27 -17.26 -9.55
C ALA A 143 19.21 -17.27 -11.09
N ASP A 144 18.05 -17.60 -11.67
CA ASP A 144 17.76 -17.57 -13.11
C ASP A 144 17.33 -16.19 -13.63
N GLY A 145 17.32 -15.16 -12.78
CA GLY A 145 16.90 -13.81 -13.12
C GLY A 145 15.39 -13.58 -13.06
N LYS A 146 14.56 -14.60 -12.79
CA LYS A 146 13.10 -14.46 -12.65
C LYS A 146 12.76 -13.62 -11.43
N ILE A 147 11.80 -12.71 -11.59
CA ILE A 147 11.24 -11.93 -10.48
C ILE A 147 10.30 -12.84 -9.68
N ILE A 148 10.56 -12.97 -8.38
CA ILE A 148 9.65 -13.54 -7.39
C ILE A 148 9.12 -12.39 -6.55
N HIS A 149 7.85 -12.04 -6.77
CA HIS A 149 7.16 -10.98 -6.05
C HIS A 149 6.31 -11.52 -4.89
N GLN A 150 5.97 -10.63 -3.96
CA GLN A 150 5.08 -10.88 -2.83
C GLN A 150 4.15 -9.69 -2.67
N ILE A 151 2.88 -9.96 -2.39
CA ILE A 151 1.82 -8.94 -2.27
C ILE A 151 1.21 -9.03 -0.88
N GLY A 152 1.07 -7.89 -0.21
CA GLY A 152 0.31 -7.74 1.02
C GLY A 152 -0.84 -6.78 0.77
N VAL A 153 -2.07 -7.29 0.81
CA VAL A 153 -3.30 -6.49 0.63
C VAL A 153 -3.99 -6.35 1.97
N TYR A 154 -4.20 -5.11 2.39
CA TYR A 154 -4.73 -4.76 3.69
C TYR A 154 -5.92 -3.82 3.55
N TYR A 155 -6.95 -4.06 4.34
CA TYR A 155 -8.08 -3.16 4.52
C TYR A 155 -7.86 -2.30 5.75
N VAL A 156 -8.03 -0.99 5.59
CA VAL A 156 -7.84 0.01 6.65
C VAL A 156 -9.11 0.85 6.70
N SER A 157 -9.75 0.96 7.86
CA SER A 157 -11.03 1.65 7.97
C SER A 157 -11.14 2.48 9.25
N LYS A 158 -12.12 3.39 9.28
CA LYS A 158 -12.47 4.10 10.52
C LYS A 158 -13.02 3.14 11.59
N SER A 159 -13.76 2.10 11.18
CA SER A 159 -14.36 1.13 12.11
C SER A 159 -13.35 0.23 12.79
N ASN A 160 -12.19 -0.02 12.17
CA ASN A 160 -11.07 -0.76 12.77
C ASN A 160 -9.97 0.16 13.34
N PHE A 161 -10.29 1.43 13.59
CA PHE A 161 -9.40 2.44 14.17
C PHE A 161 -8.09 2.65 13.38
N GLY A 162 -8.12 2.45 12.06
CA GLY A 162 -6.96 2.64 11.20
C GLY A 162 -5.93 1.49 11.25
N VAL A 163 -6.29 0.37 11.88
CA VAL A 163 -5.45 -0.84 11.91
C VAL A 163 -5.55 -1.57 10.57
N GLY A 164 -4.42 -1.85 9.94
CA GLY A 164 -4.40 -2.61 8.70
C GLY A 164 -4.74 -4.08 8.95
N GLN A 165 -5.84 -4.56 8.38
CA GLN A 165 -6.26 -5.96 8.43
C GLN A 165 -5.91 -6.67 7.13
N LYS A 166 -5.10 -7.73 7.20
CA LYS A 166 -4.72 -8.52 6.02
C LYS A 166 -5.97 -9.18 5.43
N VAL A 167 -6.21 -8.98 4.13
CA VAL A 167 -7.40 -9.51 3.44
C VAL A 167 -7.21 -10.98 3.05
N ALA A 168 -6.18 -11.27 2.26
CA ALA A 168 -5.82 -12.61 1.80
C ALA A 168 -4.42 -12.59 1.15
N ASP A 169 -3.94 -13.75 0.72
CA ASP A 169 -2.78 -13.86 -0.15
C ASP A 169 -3.19 -13.71 -1.63
N TYR A 170 -2.38 -12.97 -2.39
CA TYR A 170 -2.63 -12.65 -3.79
C TYR A 170 -1.38 -12.88 -4.64
N THR A 171 -1.60 -13.32 -5.89
CA THR A 171 -0.53 -13.50 -6.88
C THR A 171 -0.46 -12.35 -7.89
N ASP A 172 -1.53 -11.56 -8.02
CA ASP A 172 -1.60 -10.33 -8.82
C ASP A 172 -2.65 -9.38 -8.23
N LEU A 173 -2.91 -8.25 -8.90
CA LEU A 173 -3.92 -7.27 -8.50
C LEU A 173 -5.21 -7.37 -9.34
N SER A 174 -5.51 -8.53 -9.92
CA SER A 174 -6.66 -8.70 -10.83
C SER A 174 -8.03 -8.48 -10.16
N PHE A 175 -8.08 -8.49 -8.83
CA PHE A 175 -9.25 -8.06 -8.06
C PHE A 175 -9.57 -6.57 -8.19
N LEU A 176 -8.63 -5.75 -8.69
CA LEU A 176 -8.84 -4.34 -9.02
C LEU A 176 -9.51 -4.12 -10.38
N LYS A 177 -9.69 -5.17 -11.20
CA LYS A 177 -10.47 -5.07 -12.43
C LYS A 177 -11.90 -4.67 -12.11
N LYS A 178 -12.50 -3.85 -12.97
CA LYS A 178 -13.86 -3.32 -12.78
C LYS A 178 -14.88 -4.43 -12.52
N GLU A 179 -14.78 -5.53 -13.26
CA GLU A 179 -15.65 -6.70 -13.15
C GLU A 179 -15.46 -7.53 -11.86
N HIS A 180 -14.34 -7.36 -11.15
CA HIS A 180 -14.02 -8.12 -9.93
C HIS A 180 -14.11 -7.29 -8.65
N PHE A 181 -14.01 -5.96 -8.76
CA PHE A 181 -13.80 -5.10 -7.60
C PHE A 181 -14.94 -5.15 -6.58
N SER A 182 -16.20 -5.18 -7.03
CA SER A 182 -17.35 -5.28 -6.12
C SER A 182 -17.35 -6.58 -5.32
N ALA A 183 -17.07 -7.72 -5.97
CA ALA A 183 -16.96 -9.01 -5.29
C ALA A 183 -15.77 -9.05 -4.30
N TYR A 184 -14.67 -8.37 -4.63
CA TYR A 184 -13.56 -8.18 -3.71
C TYR A 184 -13.98 -7.37 -2.47
N ILE A 185 -14.70 -6.26 -2.64
CA ILE A 185 -15.18 -5.45 -1.51
C ILE A 185 -16.17 -6.23 -0.63
N GLU A 186 -17.05 -7.03 -1.21
CA GLU A 186 -17.95 -7.90 -0.45
C GLU A 186 -17.18 -8.90 0.43
N LYS A 187 -16.08 -9.47 -0.08
CA LYS A 187 -15.20 -10.35 0.70
C LYS A 187 -14.46 -9.61 1.82
N VAL A 188 -14.01 -8.39 1.56
CA VAL A 188 -13.25 -7.57 2.54
C VAL A 188 -14.10 -7.18 3.76
N LYS A 189 -15.42 -7.03 3.58
CA LYS A 189 -16.35 -6.59 4.62
C LYS A 189 -16.97 -7.70 5.46
N GLN A 190 -16.64 -8.97 5.18
CA GLN A 190 -17.07 -10.13 5.96
C GLN A 190 -16.14 -10.34 7.15
#